data_AF-A0AAD0J1E1-F1
#
_entry.id   AF-A0AAD0J1E1-F1
#
_cell.length_a   1.000
_cell.length_b   1.000
_cell.length_c   1.000
_cell.angle_alpha   90.00
_cell.angle_beta   90.00
_cell.angle_gamma   90.00
#
_symmetry.space_group_name_H-M   'P 1'
#
loop_
_entity.id
_entity.type
_entity.pdbx_description
1 polymer ?
#
loop_
_entity_poly.entity_id
_entity_poly.type
_entity_poly.pdbx_seq_one_letter_code
_entity_poly.pdbx_strand_id
1 'polypeptide(L)'
;MERPEKVDYTNERCSLPPDECSALQARVRRAEQEVGRLHNRLELKTRELANLTRAIVNSSVSHCDVEMRLQRELQAVCTGLGGTAMPMSGLPTQADLPGKLVTVELPYTTTILGVLFENMFTFWADCDPRRLPKSSAVARAIDERLGFSAQANGEASRTAQAYASAIRPDWVKDADRRHHRAGPRM
;
A
#
# COMPACT_ATOMS: atom_id res chain seq x y z
N MET A 1 -9.54 38.89 98.07
CA MET A 1 -10.15 39.45 96.85
C MET A 1 -9.01 40.07 96.04
N GLU A 2 -8.33 39.27 95.24
CA GLU A 2 -7.38 39.74 94.22
C GLU A 2 -7.57 38.86 92.97
N ARG A 3 -7.61 39.51 91.81
CA ARG A 3 -8.09 38.96 90.52
C ARG A 3 -7.05 38.03 89.89
N PRO A 4 -7.46 37.04 89.09
CA PRO A 4 -6.54 36.29 88.25
C PRO A 4 -6.06 37.16 87.08
N GLU A 5 -4.75 37.19 86.91
CA GLU A 5 -4.05 37.80 85.79
C GLU A 5 -4.36 37.00 84.51
N LYS A 6 -5.04 37.64 83.56
CA LYS A 6 -5.33 37.03 82.26
C LYS A 6 -4.06 37.04 81.44
N VAL A 7 -3.50 35.86 81.19
CA VAL A 7 -2.46 35.66 80.19
C VAL A 7 -3.15 35.76 78.82
N ASP A 8 -3.02 36.92 78.18
CA ASP A 8 -3.36 37.09 76.77
C ASP A 8 -2.35 36.29 75.93
N TYR A 9 -2.78 35.13 75.45
CA TYR A 9 -2.12 34.46 74.32
C TYR A 9 -2.38 35.29 73.07
N THR A 10 -1.60 36.36 72.87
CA THR A 10 -1.52 37.04 71.57
C THR A 10 -0.86 36.08 70.60
N ASN A 11 -1.72 35.43 69.82
CA ASN A 11 -1.47 34.77 68.55
C ASN A 11 -0.38 35.52 67.75
N GLU A 12 0.87 35.08 67.86
CA GLU A 12 1.98 35.50 67.00
C GLU A 12 1.69 34.97 65.59
N ARG A 13 0.84 35.71 64.85
CA ARG A 13 0.83 35.64 63.40
C ARG A 13 2.23 36.04 62.95
N CYS A 14 3.03 35.04 62.54
CA CYS A 14 4.22 35.23 61.72
C CYS A 14 3.86 36.17 60.57
N SER A 15 4.20 37.44 60.74
CA SER A 15 3.98 38.48 59.75
C SER A 15 5.24 38.49 58.89
N LEU A 16 5.15 37.86 57.71
CA LEU A 16 6.21 37.95 56.70
C LEU A 16 6.49 39.43 56.39
N PRO A 17 7.75 39.83 56.20
CA PRO A 17 8.09 41.20 55.81
C PRO A 17 7.27 41.62 54.58
N PRO A 18 6.70 42.84 54.54
CA PRO A 18 5.85 43.30 53.44
C PRO A 18 6.54 43.19 52.07
N ASP A 19 7.88 43.31 52.03
CA ASP A 19 8.69 43.17 50.82
C ASP A 19 8.68 41.73 50.27
N GLU A 20 8.82 40.71 51.11
CA GLU A 20 8.78 39.30 50.69
C GLU A 20 7.38 38.88 50.23
N CYS A 21 6.34 39.37 50.93
CA CYS A 21 4.96 39.16 50.55
C CYS A 21 4.66 39.74 49.16
N SER A 22 5.17 40.95 48.87
CA SER A 22 5.02 41.58 47.56
C SER A 22 5.77 40.84 46.44
N ALA A 23 6.97 40.33 46.73
CA ALA A 23 7.78 39.57 45.78
C ALA A 23 7.15 38.21 45.44
N LEU A 24 6.62 37.50 46.44
CA LEU A 24 5.85 36.28 46.24
C LEU A 24 4.58 36.54 45.45
N GLN A 25 3.84 37.61 45.77
CA GLN A 25 2.64 37.99 45.02
C GLN A 25 2.94 38.32 43.54
N ALA A 26 4.07 38.98 43.26
CA ALA A 26 4.51 39.26 41.90
C ALA A 26 4.92 37.99 41.13
N ARG A 27 5.47 36.98 41.81
CA ARG A 27 5.78 35.67 41.21
C ARG A 27 4.52 34.86 40.92
N VAL A 28 3.57 34.86 41.85
CA VAL A 28 2.26 34.20 41.67
C VAL A 28 1.54 34.81 40.46
N ARG A 29 1.44 36.14 40.37
CA ARG A 29 0.82 36.81 39.23
C ARG A 29 1.50 36.46 37.89
N ARG A 30 2.83 36.37 37.87
CA ARG A 30 3.57 35.95 36.66
C ARG A 30 3.29 34.49 36.30
N ALA A 31 3.23 33.60 37.29
CA ALA A 31 2.88 32.20 37.07
C ALA A 31 1.44 32.05 36.55
N GLU A 32 0.49 32.78 37.13
CA GLU A 32 -0.92 32.81 36.69
C GLU A 32 -1.06 33.31 35.24
N GLN A 33 -0.32 34.37 34.88
CA GLN A 33 -0.29 34.88 33.51
C GLN A 33 0.26 33.83 32.52
N GLU A 34 1.34 33.15 32.89
CA GLU A 34 1.94 32.13 32.04
C GLU A 34 1.05 30.88 31.91
N VAL A 35 0.41 30.45 33.00
CA VAL A 35 -0.59 29.38 32.99
C VAL A 35 -1.76 29.76 32.08
N GLY A 36 -2.28 30.98 32.18
CA GLY A 36 -3.35 31.46 31.31
C GLY A 36 -2.94 31.48 29.83
N ARG A 37 -1.72 31.94 29.53
CA ARG A 37 -1.16 31.95 28.17
C ARG A 37 -1.02 30.54 27.59
N LEU A 38 -0.47 29.60 28.38
CA LEU A 38 -0.29 28.21 27.97
C LEU A 38 -1.64 27.50 27.81
N HIS A 39 -2.59 27.76 28.70
CA HIS A 39 -3.94 27.24 28.61
C HIS A 39 -4.63 27.66 27.31
N ASN A 40 -4.61 28.96 26.99
CA ASN A 40 -5.17 29.48 25.74
C ASN A 40 -4.50 28.86 24.49
N ARG A 41 -3.17 28.69 24.53
CA ARG A 41 -2.44 28.05 23.44
C ARG A 41 -2.81 26.58 23.29
N LEU A 42 -2.97 25.86 24.40
CA LEU A 42 -3.38 24.46 24.41
C LEU A 42 -4.80 24.32 23.86
N GLU A 43 -5.75 25.15 24.32
CA GLU A 43 -7.12 25.14 23.79
C GLU A 43 -7.15 25.37 22.28
N LEU A 44 -6.40 26.35 21.79
CA LEU A 44 -6.33 26.63 20.35
C LEU A 44 -5.81 25.42 19.57
N LYS A 45 -4.76 24.76 20.09
CA LYS A 45 -4.21 23.55 19.46
C LYS A 45 -5.15 22.36 19.54
N THR A 46 -5.89 22.20 20.64
CA THR A 46 -6.93 21.17 20.76
C THR A 46 -8.05 21.38 19.73
N ARG A 47 -8.48 22.64 19.53
CA ARG A 47 -9.48 22.98 18.48
C ARG A 47 -8.95 22.71 17.08
N GLU A 48 -7.69 23.09 16.80
CA GLU A 48 -7.05 22.84 15.52
C GLU A 48 -6.93 21.34 15.22
N LEU A 49 -6.49 20.54 16.21
CA LEU A 49 -6.42 19.08 16.08
C LEU A 49 -7.80 18.48 15.83
N ALA A 50 -8.83 18.89 16.58
CA ALA A 50 -10.19 18.41 16.36
C ALA A 50 -10.72 18.72 14.94
N ASN A 51 -10.39 19.90 14.42
CA ASN A 51 -10.76 20.30 13.05
C ASN A 51 -10.02 19.46 12.01
N LEU A 52 -8.71 19.22 12.18
CA LEU A 52 -7.91 18.38 11.28
C LEU A 52 -8.37 16.92 11.32
N THR A 53 -8.62 16.36 12.51
CA THR A 53 -9.17 15.01 12.64
C THR A 53 -10.51 14.88 11.91
N ARG A 54 -11.40 15.86 12.07
CA ARG A 54 -12.68 15.89 11.35
C ARG A 54 -12.48 15.97 9.83
N ALA A 55 -11.56 16.81 9.36
CA ALA A 55 -11.26 16.94 7.94
C ALA A 55 -10.74 15.63 7.35
N ILE A 56 -9.84 14.93 8.07
CA ILE A 56 -9.29 13.63 7.66
C ILE A 56 -10.39 12.56 7.63
N VAL A 57 -11.25 12.49 8.64
CA VAL A 57 -12.37 11.54 8.66
C VAL A 57 -13.31 11.81 7.49
N ASN A 58 -13.68 13.08 7.26
CA ASN A 58 -14.58 13.44 6.17
C ASN A 58 -13.97 13.15 4.79
N SER A 59 -12.68 13.44 4.58
CA SER A 59 -12.01 13.12 3.32
C SER A 59 -11.92 11.60 3.13
N SER A 60 -11.61 10.84 4.18
CA SER A 60 -11.54 9.39 4.13
C SER A 60 -12.89 8.77 3.75
N VAL A 61 -13.99 9.22 4.37
CA VAL A 61 -15.35 8.77 4.03
C VAL A 61 -15.68 9.09 2.57
N SER A 62 -15.41 10.33 2.12
CA SER A 62 -15.63 10.72 0.72
C SER A 62 -14.81 9.85 -0.26
N HIS A 63 -13.54 9.57 0.07
CA HIS A 63 -12.70 8.68 -0.72
C HIS A 63 -13.26 7.25 -0.76
N CYS A 64 -13.69 6.70 0.37
CA CYS A 64 -14.32 5.39 0.43
C CYS A 64 -15.62 5.33 -0.38
N ASP A 65 -16.45 6.37 -0.37
CA ASP A 65 -17.69 6.42 -1.16
C ASP A 65 -17.40 6.41 -2.67
N VAL A 66 -16.39 7.18 -3.09
CA VAL A 66 -15.92 7.19 -4.49
C VAL A 66 -15.33 5.83 -4.86
N GLU A 67 -14.51 5.24 -4.00
CA GLU A 67 -13.93 3.91 -4.23
C GLU A 67 -15.02 2.84 -4.36
N MET A 68 -15.98 2.82 -3.43
CA MET A 68 -17.14 1.93 -3.47
C MET A 68 -17.98 2.14 -4.72
N ARG A 69 -18.13 3.38 -5.20
CA ARG A 69 -18.83 3.68 -6.46
C ARG A 69 -18.07 3.12 -7.66
N LEU A 70 -16.77 3.36 -7.73
CA LEU A 70 -15.92 2.85 -8.80
C LEU A 70 -15.86 1.33 -8.80
N GLN A 71 -15.80 0.69 -7.63
CA GLN A 71 -15.88 -0.76 -7.49
C GLN A 71 -17.22 -1.30 -8.00
N ARG A 72 -18.33 -0.63 -7.67
CA ARG A 72 -19.66 -0.98 -8.20
C ARG A 72 -19.75 -0.77 -9.71
N GLU A 73 -19.19 0.31 -10.25
CA GLU A 73 -19.12 0.56 -11.69
C GLU A 73 -18.27 -0.50 -12.40
N LEU A 74 -17.10 -0.85 -11.87
CA LEU A 74 -16.27 -1.95 -12.36
C LEU A 74 -17.02 -3.27 -12.32
N GLN A 75 -17.67 -3.59 -11.19
CA GLN A 75 -18.44 -4.81 -11.06
C GLN A 75 -19.62 -4.82 -12.03
N ALA A 76 -20.34 -3.71 -12.20
CA ALA A 76 -21.43 -3.59 -13.15
C ALA A 76 -20.95 -3.72 -14.60
N VAL A 77 -19.76 -3.19 -14.93
CA VAL A 77 -19.11 -3.40 -16.22
C VAL A 77 -18.76 -4.88 -16.38
N CYS A 78 -18.08 -5.50 -15.41
CA CYS A 78 -17.74 -6.92 -15.43
C CYS A 78 -18.96 -7.86 -15.48
N THR A 79 -20.10 -7.45 -14.93
CA THR A 79 -21.32 -8.28 -14.87
C THR A 79 -22.28 -8.00 -16.03
N GLY A 80 -22.39 -6.74 -16.47
CA GLY A 80 -23.22 -6.26 -17.58
C GLY A 80 -22.59 -6.51 -18.95
N LEU A 81 -21.27 -6.57 -19.01
CA LEU A 81 -20.58 -7.43 -19.96
C LEU A 81 -20.79 -8.88 -19.52
N GLY A 82 -22.00 -9.42 -19.70
CA GLY A 82 -22.30 -10.80 -19.35
C GLY A 82 -21.23 -11.71 -19.94
N GLY A 83 -20.32 -12.19 -19.10
CA GLY A 83 -19.15 -12.94 -19.56
C GLY A 83 -18.46 -12.34 -20.79
N THR A 84 -18.03 -11.07 -20.77
CA THR A 84 -16.83 -10.77 -21.57
C THR A 84 -15.61 -11.14 -20.72
N ALA A 85 -15.21 -12.42 -20.63
CA ALA A 85 -14.53 -13.05 -21.75
C ALA A 85 -14.38 -12.05 -22.90
N MET A 86 -13.40 -11.14 -22.81
CA MET A 86 -12.81 -10.63 -24.03
C MET A 86 -12.72 -11.87 -24.93
N PRO A 87 -13.48 -11.95 -26.05
CA PRO A 87 -13.09 -12.93 -27.03
C PRO A 87 -11.68 -12.49 -27.34
N MET A 88 -10.71 -13.32 -26.97
CA MET A 88 -9.45 -13.39 -27.69
C MET A 88 -9.87 -13.65 -29.14
N SER A 89 -10.27 -12.58 -29.83
CA SER A 89 -10.71 -12.57 -31.21
C SER A 89 -9.47 -12.91 -32.00
N GLY A 90 -9.34 -14.20 -32.27
CA GLY A 90 -8.15 -14.80 -32.83
C GLY A 90 -7.97 -16.27 -32.49
N LEU A 91 -8.59 -16.81 -31.42
CA LEU A 91 -8.53 -18.25 -31.17
C LEU A 91 -9.83 -18.94 -31.57
N PRO A 92 -9.78 -19.98 -32.44
CA PRO A 92 -10.98 -20.68 -32.87
C PRO A 92 -11.75 -21.22 -31.67
N THR A 93 -13.05 -20.94 -31.72
CA THR A 93 -14.13 -21.55 -30.95
C THR A 93 -13.78 -22.97 -30.56
N GLN A 94 -13.68 -23.16 -29.24
CA GLN A 94 -13.91 -24.37 -28.46
C GLN A 94 -14.38 -25.57 -29.29
N ALA A 95 -13.45 -26.20 -29.98
CA ALA A 95 -13.55 -27.60 -30.33
C ALA A 95 -13.07 -28.36 -29.10
N ASP A 96 -13.87 -29.33 -28.66
CA ASP A 96 -13.55 -30.27 -27.59
C ASP A 96 -12.12 -30.79 -27.71
N LEU A 97 -11.20 -30.19 -26.96
CA LEU A 97 -9.88 -30.71 -26.69
C LEU A 97 -9.89 -31.13 -25.22
N PRO A 98 -9.50 -32.36 -24.88
CA PRO A 98 -9.43 -32.85 -23.50
C PRO A 98 -8.19 -32.26 -22.80
N GLY A 99 -8.07 -30.92 -22.81
CA GLY A 99 -7.09 -30.15 -22.09
C GLY A 99 -7.76 -29.51 -20.90
N LYS A 100 -7.32 -29.86 -19.69
CA LYS A 100 -7.86 -29.37 -18.43
C LYS A 100 -7.67 -27.85 -18.33
N LEU A 101 -8.69 -27.07 -18.69
CA LEU A 101 -8.71 -25.63 -18.48
C LEU A 101 -8.76 -25.34 -16.97
N VAL A 102 -7.92 -24.43 -16.49
CA VAL A 102 -7.86 -24.03 -15.08
C VAL A 102 -8.31 -22.59 -14.97
N THR A 103 -9.40 -22.35 -14.24
CA THR A 103 -9.86 -21.00 -13.90
C THR A 103 -9.14 -20.55 -12.62
N VAL A 104 -8.47 -19.39 -12.68
CA VAL A 104 -7.79 -18.77 -11.53
C VAL A 104 -8.47 -17.45 -11.22
N GLU A 105 -9.04 -17.33 -10.02
CA GLU A 105 -9.62 -16.07 -9.53
C GLU A 105 -8.56 -15.28 -8.75
N LEU A 106 -8.32 -14.04 -9.17
CA LEU A 106 -7.39 -13.12 -8.52
C LEU A 106 -8.18 -11.88 -8.04
N PRO A 107 -7.95 -11.38 -6.81
CA PRO A 107 -8.66 -10.21 -6.29
C PRO A 107 -8.36 -8.92 -7.08
N TYR A 108 -7.21 -8.86 -7.75
CA TYR A 108 -6.85 -7.83 -8.72
C TYR A 108 -5.82 -8.40 -9.71
N THR A 109 -5.89 -7.94 -10.97
CA THR A 109 -4.91 -8.28 -12.01
C THR A 109 -4.16 -7.02 -12.39
N THR A 110 -2.84 -7.02 -12.20
CA THR A 110 -2.00 -5.90 -12.67
C THR A 110 -1.77 -6.02 -14.18
N THR A 111 -1.47 -4.91 -14.84
CA THR A 111 -1.14 -4.89 -16.29
C THR A 111 -0.04 -5.89 -16.63
N ILE A 112 0.99 -5.98 -15.77
CA ILE A 112 2.10 -6.93 -15.94
C ILE A 112 1.56 -8.37 -15.93
N LEU A 113 0.79 -8.75 -14.90
CA LEU A 113 0.23 -10.10 -14.79
C LEU A 113 -0.69 -10.45 -15.97
N GLY A 114 -1.52 -9.50 -16.43
CA GLY A 114 -2.34 -9.69 -17.62
C GLY A 114 -1.51 -10.02 -18.86
N VAL A 115 -0.47 -9.22 -19.13
CA VAL A 115 0.46 -9.47 -20.24
C VAL A 115 1.18 -10.81 -20.09
N LEU A 116 1.55 -11.21 -18.88
CA LEU A 116 2.17 -12.52 -18.64
C LEU A 116 1.21 -13.67 -18.97
N PHE A 117 -0.05 -13.59 -18.55
CA PHE A 117 -1.05 -14.63 -18.88
C PHE A 117 -1.33 -14.71 -20.38
N GLU A 118 -1.43 -13.58 -21.07
CA GLU A 118 -1.60 -13.55 -22.53
C GLU A 118 -0.40 -14.18 -23.25
N ASN A 119 0.83 -13.88 -22.82
CA ASN A 119 2.03 -14.50 -23.37
C ASN A 119 2.13 -15.98 -23.00
N MET A 120 1.69 -16.36 -21.79
CA MET A 120 1.58 -17.76 -21.38
C MET A 120 0.71 -18.53 -22.37
N PHE A 121 -0.47 -17.99 -22.65
CA PHE A 121 -1.42 -18.60 -23.56
C PHE A 121 -0.90 -18.62 -25.00
N THR A 122 -0.43 -17.48 -25.50
CA THR A 122 0.04 -17.32 -26.90
C THR A 122 1.21 -18.25 -27.23
N PHE A 123 2.17 -18.42 -26.32
CA PHE A 123 3.38 -19.19 -26.59
C PHE A 123 3.32 -20.63 -26.09
N TRP A 124 2.55 -20.92 -25.04
CA TRP A 124 2.63 -22.20 -24.33
C TRP A 124 1.36 -23.03 -24.33
N ALA A 125 0.18 -22.49 -24.67
CA ALA A 125 -1.08 -23.24 -24.63
C ALA A 125 -1.04 -24.49 -25.53
N ASP A 126 -0.60 -24.32 -26.77
CA ASP A 126 -0.52 -25.39 -27.78
C ASP A 126 0.93 -25.70 -28.16
N CYS A 127 1.88 -25.46 -27.25
CA CYS A 127 3.29 -25.64 -27.53
C CYS A 127 3.63 -27.12 -27.77
N ASP A 128 4.06 -27.45 -29.00
CA ASP A 128 4.66 -28.73 -29.31
C ASP A 128 5.98 -28.89 -28.52
N PRO A 129 6.13 -29.93 -27.68
CA PRO A 129 7.39 -30.21 -26.98
C PRO A 129 8.62 -30.34 -27.89
N ARG A 130 8.44 -30.62 -29.18
CA ARG A 130 9.51 -30.71 -30.19
C ARG A 130 9.88 -29.36 -30.80
N ARG A 131 9.04 -28.35 -30.65
CA ARG A 131 9.23 -27.02 -31.27
C ARG A 131 8.94 -25.91 -30.27
N LEU A 132 9.80 -25.83 -29.26
CA LEU A 132 9.68 -24.85 -28.19
C LEU A 132 9.84 -23.41 -28.69
N PRO A 133 9.02 -22.47 -28.20
CA PRO A 133 9.23 -21.05 -28.40
C PRO A 133 10.62 -20.62 -27.94
N LYS A 134 11.27 -19.77 -28.74
CA LYS A 134 12.54 -19.14 -28.34
C LYS A 134 12.28 -18.14 -27.23
N SER A 135 13.01 -18.23 -26.11
CA SER A 135 12.87 -17.30 -24.98
C SER A 135 13.05 -15.84 -25.38
N SER A 136 13.90 -15.55 -26.36
CA SER A 136 14.10 -14.20 -26.90
C SER A 136 12.88 -13.66 -27.66
N ALA A 137 12.09 -14.53 -28.30
CA ALA A 137 10.85 -14.13 -28.96
C ALA A 137 9.76 -13.80 -27.92
N VAL A 138 9.65 -14.64 -26.88
CA VAL A 138 8.73 -14.40 -25.75
C VAL A 138 9.08 -13.08 -25.03
N ALA A 139 10.36 -12.85 -24.75
CA ALA A 139 10.80 -11.63 -24.09
C ALA A 139 10.52 -10.37 -24.92
N ARG A 140 10.75 -10.40 -26.24
CA ARG A 140 10.44 -9.26 -27.12
C ARG A 140 8.94 -8.97 -27.15
N ALA A 141 8.11 -10.00 -27.20
CA ALA A 141 6.66 -9.85 -27.17
C ALA A 141 6.13 -9.30 -25.83
N ILE A 142 6.88 -9.48 -24.74
CA ILE A 142 6.61 -8.84 -23.44
C ILE A 142 7.05 -7.37 -23.46
N ASP A 143 8.22 -7.06 -24.01
CA ASP A 143 8.69 -5.67 -24.16
C ASP A 143 7.70 -4.83 -24.97
N GLU A 144 7.26 -5.35 -26.11
CA GLU A 144 6.32 -4.67 -27.01
C GLU A 144 5.00 -4.34 -26.31
N ARG A 145 4.49 -5.23 -25.46
CA ARG A 145 3.22 -5.03 -24.75
C ARG A 145 3.34 -4.18 -23.49
N LEU A 146 4.48 -4.22 -22.79
CA LEU A 146 4.74 -3.44 -21.58
C LEU A 146 5.46 -2.11 -21.85
N GLY A 147 5.85 -1.84 -23.10
CA GLY A 147 6.55 -0.62 -23.50
C GLY A 147 7.98 -0.56 -22.97
N PHE A 148 8.62 -1.70 -22.73
CA PHE A 148 10.02 -1.73 -22.30
C PHE A 148 10.97 -1.53 -23.49
N SER A 149 12.04 -0.77 -23.27
CA SER A 149 13.07 -0.58 -24.28
C SER A 149 14.01 -1.78 -24.35
N ALA A 150 14.29 -2.23 -25.57
CA ALA A 150 15.31 -3.23 -25.83
C ALA A 150 16.69 -2.77 -25.34
N GLN A 151 17.56 -3.74 -25.03
CA GLN A 151 18.94 -3.47 -24.70
C GLN A 151 19.70 -2.94 -25.93
N ALA A 152 20.82 -2.24 -25.70
CA ALA A 152 21.64 -1.65 -26.77
C ALA A 152 22.19 -2.68 -27.78
N ASN A 153 22.27 -3.96 -27.39
CA ASN A 153 22.67 -5.08 -28.23
C ASN A 153 21.52 -5.65 -29.10
N GLY A 154 20.32 -5.07 -29.04
CA GLY A 154 19.13 -5.56 -29.76
C GLY A 154 18.42 -6.73 -29.09
N GLU A 155 18.87 -7.16 -27.90
CA GLU A 155 18.14 -8.13 -27.10
C GLU A 155 16.96 -7.49 -26.38
N ALA A 156 15.98 -8.31 -26.01
CA ALA A 156 14.88 -7.89 -25.16
C ALA A 156 15.41 -7.32 -23.83
N SER A 157 14.64 -6.43 -23.19
CA SER A 157 14.97 -5.85 -21.90
C SER A 157 15.24 -6.94 -20.85
N ARG A 158 16.13 -6.66 -19.89
CA ARG A 158 16.45 -7.61 -18.80
C ARG A 158 15.20 -8.00 -18.01
N THR A 159 14.28 -7.05 -17.84
CA THR A 159 13.00 -7.27 -17.17
C THR A 159 12.13 -8.26 -17.94
N ALA A 160 11.98 -8.08 -19.26
CA ALA A 160 11.21 -9.01 -20.08
C ALA A 160 11.87 -10.38 -20.21
N GLN A 161 13.20 -10.46 -20.22
CA GLN A 161 13.92 -11.74 -20.17
C GLN A 161 13.60 -12.49 -18.87
N ALA A 162 13.58 -11.80 -17.73
CA ALA A 162 13.21 -12.39 -16.44
C ALA A 162 11.75 -12.87 -16.44
N TYR A 163 10.83 -12.07 -16.97
CA TYR A 163 9.43 -12.44 -17.11
C TYR A 163 9.20 -13.63 -18.07
N ALA A 164 9.86 -13.64 -19.22
CA ALA A 164 9.81 -14.76 -20.16
C ALA A 164 10.30 -16.07 -19.51
N SER A 165 11.33 -15.98 -18.66
CA SER A 165 11.83 -17.13 -17.88
C SER A 165 10.81 -17.61 -16.83
N ALA A 166 10.13 -16.67 -16.16
CA ALA A 166 9.16 -16.98 -15.10
C ALA A 166 7.95 -17.77 -15.64
N ILE A 167 7.43 -17.39 -16.80
CA ILE A 167 6.24 -18.00 -17.39
C ILE A 167 6.48 -19.32 -18.15
N ARG A 168 7.75 -19.72 -18.26
CA ARG A 168 8.12 -20.94 -18.98
C ARG A 168 7.64 -22.18 -18.22
N PRO A 169 7.02 -23.18 -18.88
CA PRO A 169 6.61 -24.41 -18.22
C PRO A 169 7.79 -25.16 -17.59
N ASP A 170 7.56 -25.77 -16.43
CA ASP A 170 8.66 -26.39 -15.66
C ASP A 170 9.28 -27.59 -16.37
N TRP A 171 8.49 -28.36 -17.14
CA TRP A 171 9.01 -29.46 -17.96
C TRP A 171 10.02 -28.99 -19.02
N VAL A 172 9.90 -27.74 -19.49
CA VAL A 172 10.88 -27.12 -20.40
C VAL A 172 12.15 -26.74 -19.64
N LYS A 173 12.02 -26.13 -18.45
CA LYS A 173 13.16 -25.76 -17.59
C LYS A 173 13.97 -26.99 -17.18
N ASP A 174 13.28 -28.09 -16.88
CA ASP A 174 13.90 -29.33 -16.45
C ASP A 174 14.64 -30.04 -17.58
N ALA A 175 14.16 -29.95 -18.82
CA ALA A 175 14.87 -30.47 -19.99
C ALA A 175 16.22 -29.73 -20.20
N ASP A 176 16.23 -28.40 -20.13
CA ASP A 176 17.46 -27.60 -20.24
C ASP A 176 18.47 -27.95 -19.13
N ARG A 177 17.99 -28.11 -17.89
CA ARG A 177 18.83 -28.51 -16.74
C ARG A 177 19.47 -29.89 -16.89
N ARG A 178 18.82 -30.82 -17.60
CA ARG A 178 19.38 -32.16 -17.86
C ARG A 178 20.58 -32.10 -18.79
N HIS A 179 20.59 -31.18 -19.76
CA HIS A 179 21.76 -30.98 -20.63
C HIS A 179 22.97 -30.43 -19.87
N HIS A 180 22.76 -29.61 -18.83
CA HIS A 180 23.84 -29.12 -17.96
C HIS A 180 24.34 -30.16 -16.94
N ARG A 181 23.50 -31.11 -16.53
CA ARG A 181 23.90 -32.22 -15.63
C ARG A 181 24.57 -33.41 -16.34
N ALA A 182 24.58 -33.43 -17.67
CA ALA A 182 25.19 -34.50 -18.47
C ALA A 182 26.64 -34.21 -18.93
N GLY A 183 27.32 -33.20 -18.35
CA GLY A 183 28.76 -33.00 -18.46
C GLY A 183 29.54 -33.90 -17.49
N PRO A 184 30.79 -34.30 -17.82
CA PRO A 184 31.30 -35.66 -17.64
C PRO A 184 31.36 -36.10 -16.19
N ARG A 185 30.77 -37.27 -15.91
CA ARG A 185 31.24 -38.11 -14.80
C ARG A 185 32.65 -38.57 -15.18
N MET A 186 33.64 -38.04 -14.45
CA MET A 186 34.94 -38.68 -14.27
C MET A 186 34.74 -40.09 -13.70
#